data_AF-A0AAQ3TVI0-F1
#
_entry.id   AF-A0AAQ3TVI0-F1
#
_cell.length_a   1.000
_cell.length_b   1.000
_cell.length_c   1.000
_cell.angle_alpha   90.00
_cell.angle_beta   90.00
_cell.angle_gamma   90.00
#
_symmetry.space_group_name_H-M   'P 1'
#
loop_
_entity.id
_entity.type
_entity.pdbx_description
1 polymer ?
#
loop_
_entity_poly.entity_id
_entity_poly.type
_entity_poly.pdbx_seq_one_letter_code
_entity_poly.pdbx_strand_id
1 'polypeptide(L)'
;MHEELENFERNHVWDLVEPPPNYRPIGTKWVFKNKQGPGFLSKEGIDYEETFAPVARLEAIRILLAFAASKGFKLQQMDVKSAFPNGFIEEEVYVRQPPGFESARFPNRVYKLRNALYGPKQAPRAWYARLKSFPLKSRFVMGSVDKTVFLLSHGGDTTIVRIYVDDIIFGGSSHALVSSFAERMSEEFEMSLMGELRVLPRIKQGPEGTYVHQAKYTRDILKKFEMGDSKPMTTPMSTNTTLDADEDGEAVDQKEFRGMIGSLLYLTATRPDIQFAVCLCARYQASPRTSHRQAVKRIFRYLKFTPELGLWYSSGSFLFLRGFSDADHAGCRIDRKNLSCLLVLLQASYDFGLRFGKIPLLVDSTSTISVAKNPVLHSRTKHIDVRFHFLRDHYEKWDIDLVHVASENQLADIFTKPLEFGGFVRLRGYRLKVLALHSSRRRLRANGPASLLS
;
A
#
# COMPACT_ATOMS: atom_id res chain seq x y z
N MET A 1 -10.22 5.48 -30.95
CA MET A 1 -9.44 6.63 -31.46
C MET A 1 -10.37 7.80 -31.74
N HIS A 2 -11.35 7.66 -32.64
CA HIS A 2 -12.41 8.66 -32.84
C HIS A 2 -13.10 9.05 -31.52
N GLU A 3 -13.58 8.07 -30.74
CA GLU A 3 -14.19 8.30 -29.42
C GLU A 3 -13.27 9.07 -28.43
N GLU A 4 -11.95 8.87 -28.50
CA GLU A 4 -10.99 9.58 -27.64
C GLU A 4 -10.81 11.04 -28.12
N LEU A 5 -10.81 11.27 -29.44
CA LEU A 5 -10.73 12.62 -30.01
C LEU A 5 -12.02 13.41 -29.77
N GLU A 6 -13.18 12.76 -29.90
CA GLU A 6 -14.47 13.32 -29.50
C GLU A 6 -14.47 13.67 -28.01
N ASN A 7 -13.86 12.82 -27.17
CA ASN A 7 -13.67 13.13 -25.76
C ASN A 7 -12.76 14.34 -25.53
N PHE A 8 -11.70 14.50 -26.32
CA PHE A 8 -10.83 15.68 -26.23
C PHE A 8 -11.52 16.96 -26.68
N GLU A 9 -12.36 16.88 -27.71
CA GLU A 9 -13.16 18.00 -28.19
C GLU A 9 -14.22 18.41 -27.17
N ARG A 10 -14.97 17.45 -26.61
CA ARG A 10 -15.95 17.69 -25.53
C ARG A 10 -15.34 18.34 -24.30
N ASN A 11 -14.14 17.91 -23.90
CA ASN A 11 -13.44 18.45 -22.73
C ASN A 11 -12.56 19.67 -23.03
N HIS A 12 -12.60 20.19 -24.26
CA HIS A 12 -11.77 21.31 -24.72
C HIS A 12 -10.28 21.15 -24.36
N VAL A 13 -9.76 19.94 -24.54
CA VAL A 13 -8.39 19.56 -24.13
C VAL A 13 -7.33 20.41 -24.82
N TRP A 14 -7.60 20.84 -26.05
CA TRP A 14 -6.68 21.63 -26.86
C TRP A 14 -7.39 22.58 -27.82
N ASP A 15 -6.65 23.58 -28.30
CA ASP A 15 -7.08 24.48 -29.38
C ASP A 15 -6.12 24.38 -30.56
N LEU A 16 -6.65 24.41 -31.79
CA LEU A 16 -5.84 24.44 -33.01
C LEU A 16 -5.37 25.87 -33.31
N VAL A 17 -4.08 26.13 -33.14
CA VAL A 17 -3.48 27.47 -33.25
C VAL A 17 -2.31 27.50 -34.24
N GLU A 18 -1.91 28.70 -34.64
CA GLU A 18 -0.66 28.88 -35.39
C GLU A 18 0.55 28.51 -34.52
N PRO A 19 1.57 27.85 -35.09
CA PRO A 19 2.77 27.46 -34.34
C PRO A 19 3.51 28.72 -33.83
N PRO A 20 3.89 28.77 -32.55
CA PRO A 20 4.62 29.91 -32.01
C PRO A 20 6.00 30.03 -32.65
N PRO A 21 6.51 31.25 -32.88
CA PRO A 21 7.88 31.44 -33.31
C PRO A 21 8.84 30.86 -32.26
N ASN A 22 9.81 30.04 -32.72
CA ASN A 22 10.83 29.37 -31.90
C ASN A 22 10.36 28.24 -30.96
N TYR A 23 9.10 27.82 -30.98
CA TYR A 23 8.65 26.65 -30.21
C TYR A 23 8.74 25.36 -31.04
N ARG A 24 9.30 24.29 -30.48
CA ARG A 24 9.32 22.97 -31.13
C ARG A 24 8.15 22.14 -30.62
N PRO A 25 7.07 21.93 -31.40
CA PRO A 25 5.92 21.17 -30.95
C PRO A 25 6.29 19.71 -30.71
N ILE A 26 5.73 19.12 -29.65
CA ILE A 26 5.94 17.72 -29.29
C ILE A 26 5.22 16.82 -30.31
N GLY A 27 5.88 15.75 -30.73
CA GLY A 27 5.26 14.77 -31.64
C GLY A 27 4.17 13.96 -30.94
N THR A 28 3.08 13.69 -31.65
CA THR A 28 2.00 12.80 -31.21
C THR A 28 2.15 11.42 -31.81
N LYS A 29 1.81 10.36 -31.07
CA LYS A 29 1.80 8.98 -31.55
C LYS A 29 0.67 8.20 -30.89
N TRP A 30 -0.02 7.38 -31.69
CA TRP A 30 -0.99 6.42 -31.19
C TRP A 30 -0.29 5.24 -30.51
N VAL A 31 -0.63 4.98 -29.25
CA VAL A 31 -0.18 3.79 -28.51
C VAL A 31 -1.35 2.79 -28.49
N PHE A 32 -1.32 1.82 -29.40
CA PHE A 32 -2.28 0.72 -29.39
C PHE A 32 -1.99 -0.21 -28.21
N LYS A 33 -3.04 -0.86 -27.69
CA LYS A 33 -3.10 -1.63 -26.44
C LYS A 33 -2.17 -2.86 -26.44
N ASN A 34 -0.87 -2.64 -26.42
CA ASN A 34 0.16 -3.61 -26.03
C ASN A 34 1.26 -2.82 -25.30
N LYS A 35 1.20 -2.84 -23.96
CA LYS A 35 2.21 -2.21 -23.09
C LYS A 35 3.54 -2.98 -23.20
N GLN A 36 4.36 -2.65 -24.20
CA GLN A 36 5.80 -2.88 -24.17
C GLN A 36 6.50 -1.67 -24.82
N GLY A 37 7.07 -0.78 -23.99
CA GLY A 37 7.87 0.35 -24.44
C GLY A 37 8.16 1.34 -23.32
N PRO A 38 9.42 1.81 -23.13
CA PRO A 38 9.73 2.91 -22.23
C PRO A 38 9.10 4.21 -22.73
N GLY A 39 8.49 4.99 -21.83
CA GLY A 39 7.97 6.33 -22.13
C GLY A 39 9.07 7.28 -22.62
N PHE A 40 8.73 8.16 -23.55
CA PHE A 40 9.66 9.02 -24.28
C PHE A 40 10.44 10.01 -23.40
N LEU A 41 11.59 10.41 -23.96
CA LEU A 41 12.59 11.36 -23.47
C LEU A 41 12.02 12.70 -23.02
N SER A 42 12.41 13.14 -21.83
CA SER A 42 12.33 14.54 -21.39
C SER A 42 13.74 14.98 -20.96
N LYS A 43 14.11 16.23 -21.24
CA LYS A 43 15.39 16.80 -20.81
C LYS A 43 15.36 17.10 -19.31
N GLU A 44 16.41 16.68 -18.63
CA GLU A 44 16.69 16.97 -17.23
C GLU A 44 17.07 18.45 -17.06
N GLY A 45 16.53 19.15 -16.06
CA GLY A 45 17.04 20.47 -15.64
C GLY A 45 16.18 21.73 -15.89
N ILE A 46 14.89 21.63 -16.24
CA ILE A 46 14.01 22.83 -16.35
C ILE A 46 12.80 22.79 -15.39
N ASP A 47 12.26 21.61 -15.04
CA ASP A 47 11.03 21.48 -14.21
C ASP A 47 11.19 20.51 -13.02
N TYR A 48 12.01 20.86 -12.03
CA TYR A 48 12.32 19.93 -10.92
C TYR A 48 12.18 20.57 -9.54
N GLU A 49 10.96 20.60 -9.01
CA GLU A 49 10.74 20.76 -7.56
C GLU A 49 9.70 19.74 -7.03
N GLU A 50 8.55 19.49 -7.70
CA GLU A 50 7.57 18.45 -7.27
C GLU A 50 6.78 17.82 -8.44
N THR A 51 7.20 16.65 -8.94
CA THR A 51 6.75 16.13 -10.27
C THR A 51 5.76 14.96 -10.26
N PHE A 52 5.26 14.47 -9.11
CA PHE A 52 4.46 13.24 -9.08
C PHE A 52 3.15 13.36 -8.29
N ALA A 53 2.08 12.74 -8.82
CA ALA A 53 0.87 12.49 -8.04
C ALA A 53 1.19 11.56 -6.85
N PRO A 54 0.59 11.80 -5.67
CA PRO A 54 0.88 11.00 -4.49
C PRO A 54 0.47 9.53 -4.69
N VAL A 55 1.37 8.60 -4.35
CA VAL A 55 1.11 7.16 -4.46
C VAL A 55 0.45 6.61 -3.20
N ALA A 56 -0.68 5.91 -3.35
CA ALA A 56 -1.34 5.24 -2.25
C ALA A 56 -0.45 4.11 -1.72
N ARG A 57 0.09 4.31 -0.53
CA ARG A 57 0.90 3.32 0.18
C ARG A 57 0.01 2.19 0.70
N LEU A 58 0.51 0.96 0.65
CA LEU A 58 -0.24 -0.21 1.12
C LEU A 58 -0.63 -0.09 2.61
N GLU A 59 0.24 0.52 3.41
CA GLU A 59 0.01 0.82 4.82
C GLU A 59 -1.24 1.68 5.00
N ALA A 60 -1.40 2.69 4.16
CA ALA A 60 -2.51 3.61 4.24
C ALA A 60 -3.84 2.98 3.75
N ILE A 61 -3.77 2.05 2.78
CA ILE A 61 -4.91 1.20 2.42
C ILE A 61 -5.30 0.30 3.60
N ARG A 62 -4.33 -0.29 4.31
CA ARG A 62 -4.60 -1.13 5.49
C ARG A 62 -5.24 -0.32 6.63
N ILE A 63 -4.79 0.93 6.86
CA ILE A 63 -5.41 1.84 7.83
C ILE A 63 -6.86 2.15 7.41
N LEU A 64 -7.10 2.47 6.14
CA LEU A 64 -8.46 2.71 5.63
C LEU A 64 -9.38 1.52 5.85
N LEU A 65 -8.92 0.31 5.53
CA LEU A 65 -9.70 -0.92 5.70
C LEU A 65 -9.98 -1.22 7.18
N ALA A 66 -9.00 -1.01 8.06
CA ALA A 66 -9.17 -1.16 9.51
C ALA A 66 -10.17 -0.15 10.07
N PHE A 67 -10.03 1.12 9.68
CA PHE A 67 -10.91 2.21 10.08
C PHE A 67 -12.34 1.94 9.63
N ALA A 68 -12.54 1.64 8.34
CA ALA A 68 -13.85 1.36 7.78
C ALA A 68 -14.51 0.14 8.44
N ALA A 69 -13.77 -0.96 8.65
CA ALA A 69 -14.30 -2.13 9.33
C ALA A 69 -14.77 -1.81 10.76
N SER A 70 -13.93 -1.11 11.56
CA SER A 70 -14.26 -0.74 12.94
C SER A 70 -15.43 0.23 13.04
N LYS A 71 -15.58 1.14 12.08
CA LYS A 71 -16.69 2.10 12.02
C LYS A 71 -17.95 1.55 11.32
N GLY A 72 -17.90 0.32 10.81
CA GLY A 72 -19.00 -0.29 10.05
C GLY A 72 -19.25 0.37 8.69
N PHE A 73 -18.27 1.09 8.14
CA PHE A 73 -18.40 1.77 6.85
C PHE A 73 -18.32 0.76 5.72
N LYS A 74 -19.28 0.85 4.79
CA LYS A 74 -19.23 0.12 3.53
C LYS A 74 -18.43 0.95 2.52
N LEU A 75 -17.24 0.49 2.17
CA LEU A 75 -16.40 1.15 1.18
C LEU A 75 -16.91 0.86 -0.24
N GLN A 76 -17.00 1.91 -1.03
CA GLN A 76 -17.35 1.93 -2.44
C GLN A 76 -16.17 2.42 -3.26
N GLN A 77 -16.20 2.12 -4.56
CA GLN A 77 -15.21 2.56 -5.52
C GLN A 77 -15.89 3.27 -6.69
N MET A 78 -15.29 4.37 -7.12
CA MET A 78 -15.57 5.05 -8.38
C MET A 78 -14.30 5.11 -9.21
N ASP A 79 -14.47 4.97 -10.51
CA ASP A 79 -13.43 5.11 -11.52
C ASP A 79 -13.76 6.32 -12.40
N VAL A 80 -12.76 7.14 -12.70
CA VAL A 80 -12.92 8.27 -13.62
C VAL A 80 -12.57 7.82 -15.05
N LYS A 81 -13.43 8.15 -16.02
CA LYS A 81 -13.06 7.95 -17.42
C LYS A 81 -12.11 9.05 -17.86
N SER A 82 -11.03 8.63 -18.51
CA SER A 82 -10.02 9.51 -19.10
C SER A 82 -9.52 10.60 -18.13
N ALA A 83 -8.91 10.16 -17.03
CA ALA A 83 -8.49 11.01 -15.91
C ALA A 83 -7.61 12.20 -16.28
N PHE A 84 -6.52 11.98 -17.03
CA PHE A 84 -5.54 13.05 -17.29
C PHE A 84 -6.08 14.18 -18.17
N PRO A 85 -6.85 13.91 -19.24
CA PRO A 85 -7.56 14.93 -20.01
C PRO A 85 -8.47 15.87 -19.20
N ASN A 86 -8.82 15.54 -17.96
CA ASN A 86 -9.59 16.44 -17.08
C ASN A 86 -8.71 17.41 -16.28
N GLY A 87 -7.39 17.23 -16.25
CA GLY A 87 -6.46 18.09 -15.50
C GLY A 87 -5.99 19.29 -16.33
N PHE A 88 -6.21 20.51 -15.84
CA PHE A 88 -5.67 21.72 -16.48
C PHE A 88 -4.15 21.82 -16.33
N ILE A 89 -3.48 22.27 -17.37
CA ILE A 89 -2.05 22.61 -17.32
C ILE A 89 -1.88 24.13 -17.33
N GLU A 90 -0.91 24.64 -16.58
CA GLU A 90 -0.58 26.07 -16.57
C GLU A 90 0.50 26.40 -17.61
N GLU A 91 1.31 25.39 -17.95
CA GLU A 91 2.42 25.47 -18.87
C GLU A 91 1.93 25.54 -20.33
N GLU A 92 2.58 26.39 -21.15
CA GLU A 92 2.28 26.45 -22.59
C GLU A 92 2.89 25.26 -23.33
N VAL A 93 2.08 24.22 -23.54
CA VAL A 93 2.50 23.02 -24.27
C VAL A 93 1.83 22.97 -25.64
N TYR A 94 2.64 22.82 -26.68
CA TYR A 94 2.16 22.64 -28.06
C TYR A 94 2.51 21.24 -28.58
N VAL A 95 1.53 20.58 -29.19
CA VAL A 95 1.68 19.24 -29.79
C VAL A 95 1.29 19.26 -31.26
N ARG A 96 1.92 18.38 -32.05
CA ARG A 96 1.53 18.17 -33.45
C ARG A 96 0.16 17.53 -33.55
N GLN A 97 -0.53 17.76 -34.67
CA GLN A 97 -1.80 17.08 -34.93
C GLN A 97 -1.59 15.55 -34.93
N PRO A 98 -2.51 14.75 -34.35
CA PRO A 98 -2.39 13.30 -34.33
C PRO A 98 -2.28 12.75 -35.77
N PRO A 99 -1.34 11.83 -36.03
CA PRO A 99 -1.18 11.25 -37.37
C PRO A 99 -2.48 10.63 -37.87
N GLY A 100 -2.90 11.01 -39.08
CA GLY A 100 -4.14 10.55 -39.73
C GLY A 100 -5.40 11.31 -39.34
N PHE A 101 -5.28 12.37 -38.52
CA PHE A 101 -6.37 13.25 -38.08
C PHE A 101 -6.01 14.73 -38.26
N GLU A 102 -5.11 15.03 -39.19
CA GLU A 102 -4.72 16.39 -39.52
C GLU A 102 -5.88 17.16 -40.20
N SER A 103 -6.05 18.43 -39.83
CA SER A 103 -7.01 19.31 -40.46
C SER A 103 -6.65 19.54 -41.93
N ALA A 104 -7.53 19.12 -42.84
CA ALA A 104 -7.38 19.39 -44.27
C ALA A 104 -7.33 20.90 -44.58
N ARG A 105 -8.00 21.73 -43.77
CA ARG A 105 -8.02 23.19 -43.92
C ARG A 105 -6.79 23.86 -43.31
N PHE A 106 -6.24 23.29 -42.24
CA PHE A 106 -5.11 23.87 -41.50
C PHE A 106 -4.02 22.81 -41.20
N PRO A 107 -3.34 22.28 -42.23
CA PRO A 107 -2.43 21.14 -42.07
C PRO A 107 -1.17 21.48 -41.24
N ASN A 108 -0.74 22.75 -41.26
CA ASN A 108 0.49 23.20 -40.60
C ASN A 108 0.27 23.74 -39.18
N ARG A 109 -0.98 23.76 -38.70
CA ARG A 109 -1.29 24.21 -37.34
C ARG A 109 -0.92 23.17 -36.29
N VAL A 110 -0.78 23.62 -35.06
CA VAL A 110 -0.47 22.80 -33.89
C VAL A 110 -1.57 22.92 -32.86
N TYR A 111 -1.69 21.93 -31.99
CA TYR A 111 -2.61 21.99 -30.86
C TYR A 111 -1.90 22.61 -29.66
N LYS A 112 -2.43 23.73 -29.13
CA LYS A 112 -2.08 24.25 -27.81
C LYS A 112 -2.90 23.50 -26.77
N LEU A 113 -2.23 22.82 -25.86
CA LEU A 113 -2.89 22.08 -24.79
C LEU A 113 -3.44 23.05 -23.74
N ARG A 114 -4.69 22.84 -23.36
CA ARG A 114 -5.31 23.41 -22.16
C ARG A 114 -5.31 22.41 -21.01
N ASN A 115 -5.46 21.13 -21.36
CA ASN A 115 -5.51 20.04 -20.40
C ASN A 115 -4.38 19.05 -20.68
N ALA A 116 -4.05 18.26 -19.66
CA ALA A 116 -2.96 17.31 -19.72
C ALA A 116 -3.31 16.10 -20.62
N LEU A 117 -2.37 15.71 -21.48
CA LEU A 117 -2.46 14.46 -22.24
C LEU A 117 -1.80 13.30 -21.49
N TYR A 118 -2.00 12.08 -21.98
CA TYR A 118 -1.23 10.92 -21.52
C TYR A 118 0.25 11.02 -21.93
N GLY A 119 1.17 10.75 -21.01
CA GLY A 119 2.62 10.69 -21.28
C GLY A 119 3.47 11.71 -20.51
N PRO A 120 3.13 13.01 -20.51
CA PRO A 120 3.81 14.01 -19.70
C PRO A 120 3.79 13.64 -18.20
N LYS A 121 4.93 13.77 -17.51
CA LYS A 121 5.05 13.51 -16.07
C LYS A 121 4.12 14.40 -15.22
N GLN A 122 3.75 15.57 -15.75
CA GLN A 122 2.89 16.55 -15.08
C GLN A 122 1.40 16.17 -15.13
N ALA A 123 0.98 15.27 -16.03
CA ALA A 123 -0.43 14.95 -16.24
C ALA A 123 -1.14 14.36 -15.01
N PRO A 124 -0.55 13.42 -14.25
CA PRO A 124 -1.11 12.96 -12.99
C PRO A 124 -1.22 14.08 -11.94
N ARG A 125 -0.28 15.05 -11.91
CA ARG A 125 -0.27 16.17 -10.97
C ARG A 125 -1.43 17.13 -11.26
N ALA A 126 -1.58 17.54 -12.52
CA ALA A 126 -2.66 18.38 -13.00
C ALA A 126 -4.03 17.75 -12.70
N TRP A 127 -4.17 16.46 -13.00
CA TRP A 127 -5.39 15.71 -12.68
C TRP A 127 -5.68 15.72 -11.18
N TYR A 128 -4.71 15.33 -10.36
CA TYR A 128 -4.89 15.28 -8.91
C TYR A 128 -5.19 16.67 -8.31
N ALA A 129 -4.58 17.74 -8.84
CA ALA A 129 -4.86 19.11 -8.42
C ALA A 129 -6.31 19.55 -8.73
N ARG A 130 -6.83 19.19 -9.91
CA ARG A 130 -8.24 19.40 -10.26
C ARG A 130 -9.15 18.60 -9.35
N LEU A 131 -8.88 17.30 -9.23
CA LEU A 131 -9.72 16.36 -8.49
C LEU A 131 -9.80 16.71 -7.00
N LYS A 132 -8.68 17.02 -6.33
CA LYS A 132 -8.67 17.35 -4.90
C LYS A 132 -9.44 18.63 -4.56
N SER A 133 -9.61 19.56 -5.51
CA SER A 133 -10.36 20.80 -5.27
C SER A 133 -11.82 20.54 -4.92
N PHE A 134 -12.37 19.42 -5.37
CA PHE A 134 -13.78 19.10 -5.24
C PHE A 134 -14.19 18.64 -3.82
N PRO A 135 -13.50 17.65 -3.19
CA PRO A 135 -13.69 17.38 -1.76
C PRO A 135 -13.50 18.64 -0.90
N LEU A 136 -12.49 19.46 -1.20
CA LEU A 136 -12.19 20.67 -0.43
C LEU A 136 -13.32 21.71 -0.48
N LYS A 137 -13.89 21.96 -1.66
CA LYS A 137 -15.11 22.80 -1.82
C LYS A 137 -16.30 22.21 -1.06
N SER A 138 -16.36 20.89 -0.94
CA SER A 138 -17.40 20.14 -0.23
C SER A 138 -17.15 20.01 1.28
N ARG A 139 -16.33 20.88 1.88
CA ARG A 139 -15.98 20.94 3.32
C ARG A 139 -15.20 19.73 3.84
N PHE A 140 -14.65 18.87 2.98
CA PHE A 140 -13.72 17.84 3.43
C PHE A 140 -12.40 18.48 3.86
N VAL A 141 -11.80 17.91 4.89
CA VAL A 141 -10.45 18.25 5.35
C VAL A 141 -9.49 17.22 4.76
N MET A 142 -8.45 17.69 4.07
CA MET A 142 -7.39 16.84 3.53
C MET A 142 -6.40 16.46 4.63
N GLY A 143 -5.87 15.24 4.54
CA GLY A 143 -4.84 14.73 5.44
C GLY A 143 -3.59 15.62 5.50
N SER A 144 -3.01 15.71 6.69
CA SER A 144 -1.75 16.39 6.96
C SER A 144 -0.54 15.60 6.43
N VAL A 145 -0.59 14.26 6.48
CA VAL A 145 0.47 13.35 6.02
C VAL A 145 0.10 12.70 4.70
N ASP A 146 -1.02 11.98 4.69
CA ASP A 146 -1.53 11.33 3.50
C ASP A 146 -2.45 12.30 2.77
N LYS A 147 -1.88 13.03 1.79
CA LYS A 147 -2.63 13.95 0.93
C LYS A 147 -3.71 13.24 0.10
N THR A 148 -3.68 11.91 0.00
CA THR A 148 -4.73 11.16 -0.69
C THR A 148 -6.00 10.96 0.12
N VAL A 149 -5.99 11.25 1.42
CA VAL A 149 -7.13 11.03 2.33
C VAL A 149 -7.86 12.33 2.64
N PHE A 150 -9.18 12.28 2.61
CA PHE A 150 -10.10 13.39 2.88
C PHE A 150 -11.17 12.92 3.86
N LEU A 151 -11.43 13.72 4.89
CA LEU A 151 -12.40 13.42 5.94
C LEU A 151 -13.44 14.54 6.01
N LEU A 152 -14.71 14.17 5.97
CA LEU A 152 -15.83 15.06 6.26
C LEU A 152 -16.46 14.62 7.59
N SER A 153 -16.64 15.57 8.50
CA SER A 153 -17.46 15.39 9.71
C SER A 153 -18.64 16.35 9.65
N HIS A 154 -19.86 15.82 9.66
CA HIS A 154 -21.09 16.61 9.54
C HIS A 154 -22.17 16.05 10.45
N GLY A 155 -22.61 16.81 11.46
CA GLY A 155 -23.75 16.41 12.32
C GLY A 155 -23.55 15.09 13.07
N GLY A 156 -22.31 14.71 13.39
CA GLY A 156 -21.96 13.41 14.00
C GLY A 156 -21.65 12.31 12.99
N ASP A 157 -22.05 12.48 11.73
CA ASP A 157 -21.68 11.59 10.64
C ASP A 157 -20.26 11.85 10.15
N THR A 158 -19.63 10.80 9.63
CA THR A 158 -18.30 10.86 9.05
C THR A 158 -18.28 10.20 7.68
N THR A 159 -17.72 10.88 6.69
CA THR A 159 -17.43 10.33 5.36
C THR A 159 -15.93 10.41 5.14
N ILE A 160 -15.34 9.31 4.70
CA ILE A 160 -13.95 9.23 4.29
C ILE A 160 -13.86 9.00 2.79
N VAL A 161 -12.94 9.70 2.16
CA VAL A 161 -12.64 9.58 0.73
C VAL A 161 -11.12 9.43 0.61
N ARG A 162 -10.70 8.48 -0.19
CA ARG A 162 -9.31 8.28 -0.59
C ARG A 162 -9.23 8.36 -2.11
N ILE A 163 -8.33 9.20 -2.60
CA ILE A 163 -8.15 9.47 -4.02
C ILE A 163 -6.77 8.98 -4.45
N TYR A 164 -6.72 8.03 -5.37
CA TYR A 164 -5.46 7.52 -5.91
C TYR A 164 -5.49 7.45 -7.42
N VAL A 165 -4.88 8.46 -8.06
CA VAL A 165 -4.83 8.59 -9.53
C VAL A 165 -6.26 8.51 -10.09
N ASP A 166 -6.67 7.38 -10.65
CA ASP A 166 -7.98 7.19 -11.29
C ASP A 166 -9.01 6.53 -10.34
N ASP A 167 -8.52 5.90 -9.26
CA ASP A 167 -9.34 5.15 -8.30
C ASP A 167 -9.76 6.04 -7.11
N ILE A 168 -11.07 6.16 -6.90
CA ILE A 168 -11.64 6.85 -5.75
C ILE A 168 -12.33 5.84 -4.85
N ILE A 169 -11.81 5.67 -3.64
CA ILE A 169 -12.38 4.78 -2.62
C ILE A 169 -13.02 5.63 -1.54
N PHE A 170 -14.28 5.41 -1.22
CA PHE A 170 -15.00 6.24 -0.26
C PHE A 170 -16.04 5.45 0.52
N GLY A 171 -16.46 5.99 1.66
CA GLY A 171 -17.50 5.39 2.49
C GLY A 171 -17.75 6.26 3.73
N GLY A 172 -18.80 5.97 4.48
CA GLY A 172 -19.15 6.78 5.62
C GLY A 172 -20.24 6.17 6.48
N SER A 173 -20.58 6.85 7.57
CA SER A 173 -21.65 6.46 8.48
C SER A 173 -23.05 6.69 7.90
N SER A 174 -23.18 7.70 7.04
CA SER A 174 -24.46 8.09 6.43
C SER A 174 -24.48 7.76 4.94
N HIS A 175 -25.44 6.93 4.55
CA HIS A 175 -25.70 6.63 3.15
C HIS A 175 -26.00 7.91 2.35
N ALA A 176 -26.73 8.86 2.94
CA ALA A 176 -27.07 10.12 2.27
C ALA A 176 -25.82 10.96 1.95
N LEU A 177 -24.87 11.06 2.90
CA LEU A 177 -23.61 11.78 2.65
C LEU A 177 -22.73 11.09 1.61
N VAL A 178 -22.69 9.76 1.62
CA VAL A 178 -21.93 8.96 0.64
C VAL A 178 -22.52 9.09 -0.76
N SER A 179 -23.85 8.95 -0.90
CA SER A 179 -24.55 9.15 -2.18
C SER A 179 -24.39 10.57 -2.70
N SER A 180 -24.58 11.58 -1.83
CA SER A 180 -24.38 12.98 -2.19
C SER A 180 -22.95 13.28 -2.65
N PHE A 181 -21.94 12.60 -2.11
CA PHE A 181 -20.57 12.73 -2.61
C PHE A 181 -20.42 12.12 -4.01
N ALA A 182 -20.94 10.92 -4.24
CA ALA A 182 -20.86 10.22 -5.52
C ALA A 182 -21.61 10.95 -6.65
N GLU A 183 -22.80 11.48 -6.37
CA GLU A 183 -23.59 12.28 -7.31
C GLU A 183 -22.81 13.52 -7.75
N ARG A 184 -22.35 14.31 -6.77
CA ARG A 184 -21.53 15.50 -6.97
C ARG A 184 -20.27 15.24 -7.79
N MET A 185 -19.56 14.14 -7.51
CA MET A 185 -18.41 13.73 -8.31
C MET A 185 -18.79 13.38 -9.76
N SER A 186 -19.97 12.79 -9.98
CA SER A 186 -20.46 12.37 -11.30
C SER A 186 -21.08 13.51 -12.11
N GLU A 187 -21.51 14.59 -11.45
CA GLU A 187 -21.91 15.84 -12.12
C GLU A 187 -20.71 16.57 -12.72
N GLU A 188 -19.57 16.50 -12.05
CA GLU A 188 -18.35 17.22 -12.43
C GLU A 188 -17.47 16.44 -13.42
N PHE A 189 -17.39 15.12 -13.26
CA PHE A 189 -16.52 14.26 -14.08
C PHE A 189 -17.31 13.10 -14.66
N GLU A 190 -16.86 12.56 -15.79
CA GLU A 190 -17.43 11.34 -16.35
C GLU A 190 -17.02 10.12 -15.49
N MET A 191 -17.77 9.89 -14.43
CA MET A 191 -17.51 8.86 -13.43
C MET A 191 -18.27 7.56 -13.72
N SER A 192 -17.67 6.44 -13.35
CA SER A 192 -18.33 5.13 -13.31
C SER A 192 -18.32 4.58 -11.89
N LEU A 193 -19.51 4.37 -11.31
CA LEU A 193 -19.65 3.75 -10.00
C LEU A 193 -19.39 2.24 -10.10
N MET A 194 -18.31 1.78 -9.48
CA MET A 194 -17.93 0.35 -9.46
C MET A 194 -18.66 -0.42 -8.34
N GLY A 195 -19.41 0.29 -7.49
CA GLY A 195 -20.13 -0.27 -6.36
C GLY A 195 -19.20 -0.60 -5.20
N GLU A 196 -19.47 -1.69 -4.49
CA GLU A 196 -18.67 -2.14 -3.35
C GLU A 196 -17.21 -2.37 -3.75
N LEU A 197 -16.27 -1.87 -2.93
CA LEU A 197 -14.83 -2.08 -3.13
C LEU A 197 -14.52 -3.59 -3.15
N ARG A 198 -14.14 -4.08 -4.34
CA ARG A 198 -13.84 -5.50 -4.62
C ARG A 198 -12.51 -5.72 -5.35
N VAL A 199 -11.83 -4.65 -5.78
CA VAL A 199 -10.68 -4.69 -6.69
C VAL A 199 -9.37 -4.99 -5.96
N LEU A 200 -8.49 -5.73 -6.66
CA LEU A 200 -7.31 -6.46 -6.21
C LEU A 200 -6.42 -5.71 -5.20
N PRO A 201 -6.21 -6.25 -3.97
CA PRO A 201 -6.59 -7.59 -3.48
C PRO A 201 -8.11 -7.80 -3.32
N ARG A 202 -8.63 -9.04 -3.46
CA ARG A 202 -10.08 -9.29 -3.38
C ARG A 202 -10.59 -8.98 -1.98
N ILE A 203 -11.46 -7.98 -1.89
CA ILE A 203 -12.08 -7.52 -0.66
C ILE A 203 -13.51 -8.06 -0.57
N LYS A 204 -13.89 -8.58 0.60
CA LYS A 204 -15.27 -8.96 0.94
C LYS A 204 -15.65 -8.24 2.22
N GLN A 205 -16.62 -7.33 2.15
CA GLN A 205 -17.07 -6.57 3.32
C GLN A 205 -18.38 -7.15 3.83
N GLY A 206 -18.46 -7.46 5.11
CA GLY A 206 -19.65 -7.97 5.78
C GLY A 206 -19.86 -7.33 7.14
N PRO A 207 -20.98 -7.66 7.82
CA PRO A 207 -21.33 -7.06 9.11
C PRO A 207 -20.31 -7.37 10.22
N GLU A 208 -19.65 -8.54 10.16
CA GLU A 208 -18.63 -8.96 11.14
C GLU A 208 -17.23 -8.35 10.85
N GLY A 209 -17.06 -7.73 9.68
CA GLY A 209 -15.77 -7.17 9.25
C GLY A 209 -15.45 -7.32 7.77
N THR A 210 -14.22 -6.95 7.42
CA THR A 210 -13.68 -6.92 6.06
C THR A 210 -12.61 -7.99 5.89
N TYR A 211 -12.77 -8.83 4.87
CA TYR A 211 -11.81 -9.88 4.50
C TYR A 211 -11.06 -9.53 3.23
N VAL A 212 -9.73 -9.60 3.27
CA VAL A 212 -8.86 -9.23 2.15
C VAL A 212 -7.98 -10.41 1.78
N HIS A 213 -8.14 -10.94 0.57
CA HIS A 213 -7.45 -12.17 0.17
C HIS A 213 -7.07 -12.21 -1.31
N GLN A 214 -6.13 -13.10 -1.63
CA GLN A 214 -5.63 -13.33 -3.00
C GLN A 214 -5.65 -14.83 -3.34
N ALA A 215 -6.71 -15.55 -2.94
CA ALA A 215 -6.79 -17.01 -3.09
C ALA A 215 -6.67 -17.47 -4.56
N LYS A 216 -7.36 -16.80 -5.50
CA LYS A 216 -7.22 -17.08 -6.93
C LYS A 216 -5.77 -16.90 -7.40
N TYR A 217 -5.18 -15.74 -7.09
CA TYR A 217 -3.79 -15.45 -7.45
C TYR A 217 -2.82 -16.46 -6.83
N THR A 218 -3.05 -16.90 -5.59
CA THR A 218 -2.26 -17.94 -4.92
C THR A 218 -2.29 -19.24 -5.71
N ARG A 219 -3.46 -19.66 -6.20
CA ARG A 219 -3.57 -20.85 -7.06
C ARG A 219 -2.91 -20.63 -8.43
N ASP A 220 -3.06 -19.45 -9.01
CA ASP A 220 -2.47 -19.09 -10.30
C ASP A 220 -0.93 -19.15 -10.24
N ILE A 221 -0.30 -18.63 -9.18
CA ILE A 221 1.17 -18.70 -9.03
C ILE A 221 1.64 -20.13 -8.69
N LEU A 222 0.87 -20.92 -7.95
CA LEU A 222 1.19 -22.33 -7.71
C LEU A 222 1.17 -23.13 -9.02
N LYS A 223 0.22 -22.86 -9.91
CA LYS A 223 0.18 -23.46 -11.25
C LYS A 223 1.34 -22.98 -12.12
N LYS A 224 1.61 -21.67 -12.13
CA LYS A 224 2.68 -21.04 -12.93
C LYS A 224 4.06 -21.64 -12.65
N PHE A 225 4.36 -21.97 -11.39
CA PHE A 225 5.65 -22.52 -10.98
C PHE A 225 5.61 -24.02 -10.69
N GLU A 226 4.60 -24.73 -11.22
CA GLU A 226 4.49 -26.21 -11.14
C GLU A 226 4.51 -26.77 -9.70
N MET A 227 3.98 -25.99 -8.76
CA MET A 227 3.92 -26.37 -7.34
C MET A 227 2.63 -27.11 -6.97
N GLY A 228 1.78 -27.43 -7.96
CA GLY A 228 0.48 -28.08 -7.81
C GLY A 228 0.54 -29.42 -7.09
N ASP A 229 1.53 -30.26 -7.40
CA ASP A 229 1.68 -31.62 -6.84
C ASP A 229 2.68 -31.70 -5.67
N SER A 230 3.30 -30.58 -5.31
CA SER A 230 4.28 -30.53 -4.23
C SER A 230 3.71 -30.96 -2.86
N LYS A 231 4.49 -31.63 -2.01
CA LYS A 231 4.04 -31.99 -0.65
C LYS A 231 3.78 -30.72 0.18
N PRO A 232 2.60 -30.53 0.80
CA PRO A 232 2.31 -29.31 1.56
C PRO A 232 3.26 -29.13 2.77
N MET A 233 3.47 -27.87 3.18
CA MET A 233 4.22 -27.51 4.39
C MET A 233 3.39 -26.62 5.31
N THR A 234 3.60 -26.71 6.62
CA THR A 234 2.78 -25.98 7.60
C THR A 234 3.35 -24.61 7.99
N THR A 235 4.62 -24.35 7.68
CA THR A 235 5.31 -23.07 7.86
C THR A 235 6.09 -22.67 6.60
N PRO A 236 6.25 -21.37 6.32
CA PRO A 236 6.96 -20.89 5.11
C PRO A 236 8.47 -21.16 5.16
N MET A 237 9.05 -21.28 6.36
CA MET A 237 10.49 -21.47 6.58
C MET A 237 10.73 -22.43 7.76
N SER A 238 11.86 -23.13 7.77
CA SER A 238 12.26 -23.99 8.88
C SER A 238 13.04 -23.17 9.91
N THR A 239 12.96 -23.52 11.19
CA THR A 239 13.80 -22.92 12.25
C THR A 239 15.29 -23.21 12.04
N ASN A 240 15.61 -24.35 11.42
CA ASN A 240 16.98 -24.74 11.10
C ASN A 240 17.45 -24.22 9.72
N THR A 241 16.69 -23.33 9.07
CA THR A 241 17.07 -22.79 7.77
C THR A 241 18.20 -21.78 7.95
N THR A 242 19.38 -22.12 7.45
CA THR A 242 20.49 -21.19 7.25
C THR A 242 20.65 -20.98 5.76
N LEU A 243 20.65 -19.71 5.32
CA LEU A 243 20.89 -19.32 3.93
C LEU A 243 22.10 -18.40 3.91
N ASP A 244 23.15 -18.80 3.21
CA ASP A 244 24.34 -18.00 2.91
C ASP A 244 24.46 -17.79 1.40
N ALA A 245 25.59 -17.28 0.91
CA ALA A 245 25.77 -17.03 -0.53
C ALA A 245 25.79 -18.31 -1.38
N ASP A 246 26.09 -19.47 -0.78
CA ASP A 246 26.19 -20.79 -1.42
C ASP A 246 27.01 -20.72 -2.72
N GLU A 247 28.23 -20.18 -2.63
CA GLU A 247 29.06 -19.85 -3.80
C GLU A 247 29.39 -21.08 -4.66
N ASP A 248 29.58 -22.22 -4.00
CA ASP A 248 29.81 -23.53 -4.60
C ASP A 248 28.52 -24.23 -5.07
N GLY A 249 27.35 -23.68 -4.74
CA GLY A 249 26.06 -24.21 -5.10
C GLY A 249 25.76 -24.11 -6.59
N GLU A 250 24.93 -25.03 -7.08
CA GLU A 250 24.45 -24.99 -8.47
C GLU A 250 23.68 -23.70 -8.75
N ALA A 251 24.09 -22.98 -9.79
CA ALA A 251 23.45 -21.73 -10.20
C ALA A 251 22.01 -21.97 -10.68
N VAL A 252 21.13 -21.03 -10.35
CA VAL A 252 19.72 -21.03 -10.78
C VAL A 252 19.48 -19.89 -11.77
N ASP A 253 18.58 -20.11 -12.73
CA ASP A 253 18.19 -19.06 -13.66
C ASP A 253 17.65 -17.82 -12.92
N GLN A 254 18.26 -16.67 -13.17
CA GLN A 254 17.92 -15.43 -12.48
C GLN A 254 16.51 -14.95 -12.82
N LYS A 255 16.06 -15.18 -14.06
CA LYS A 255 14.75 -14.71 -14.52
C LYS A 255 13.62 -15.53 -13.87
N GLU A 256 13.77 -16.85 -13.79
CA GLU A 256 12.90 -17.75 -13.06
C GLU A 256 12.83 -17.33 -11.59
N PHE A 257 13.98 -17.22 -10.92
CA PHE A 257 14.04 -16.90 -9.49
C PHE A 257 13.42 -15.52 -9.17
N ARG A 258 13.76 -14.49 -9.95
CA ARG A 258 13.14 -13.15 -9.82
C ARG A 258 11.64 -13.19 -10.09
N GLY A 259 11.21 -14.02 -11.04
CA GLY A 259 9.79 -14.27 -11.32
C GLY A 259 9.07 -14.84 -10.10
N MET A 260 9.67 -15.82 -9.42
CA MET A 260 9.12 -16.41 -8.19
C MET A 260 9.03 -15.38 -7.05
N ILE A 261 10.12 -14.65 -6.79
CA ILE A 261 10.20 -13.62 -5.75
C ILE A 261 9.18 -12.50 -6.02
N GLY A 262 9.11 -11.98 -7.24
CA GLY A 262 8.16 -10.93 -7.61
C GLY A 262 6.70 -11.36 -7.40
N SER A 263 6.37 -12.61 -7.75
CA SER A 263 5.04 -13.17 -7.49
C SER A 263 4.71 -13.29 -6.00
N LEU A 264 5.69 -13.67 -5.17
CA LEU A 264 5.51 -13.77 -3.73
C LEU A 264 5.44 -12.39 -3.04
N LEU A 265 6.23 -11.42 -3.48
CA LEU A 265 6.20 -10.04 -2.99
C LEU A 265 4.83 -9.39 -3.22
N TYR A 266 4.19 -9.62 -4.37
CA TYR A 266 2.84 -9.14 -4.60
C TYR A 266 1.80 -9.78 -3.65
N LEU A 267 2.02 -11.04 -3.25
CA LEU A 267 1.13 -11.75 -2.34
C LEU A 267 1.26 -11.28 -0.88
N THR A 268 2.42 -10.74 -0.47
CA THR A 268 2.60 -10.27 0.92
C THR A 268 1.66 -9.13 1.31
N ALA A 269 1.05 -8.47 0.32
CA ALA A 269 0.00 -7.49 0.54
C ALA A 269 -1.17 -8.04 1.36
N THR A 270 -1.55 -9.30 1.14
CA THR A 270 -2.59 -10.02 1.91
C THR A 270 -2.07 -11.17 2.76
N ARG A 271 -0.79 -11.54 2.58
CA ARG A 271 -0.10 -12.60 3.29
C ARG A 271 1.16 -12.09 3.99
N PRO A 272 1.05 -11.17 4.97
CA PRO A 272 2.22 -10.71 5.70
C PRO A 272 2.93 -11.85 6.47
N ASP A 273 2.24 -12.95 6.72
CA ASP A 273 2.79 -14.15 7.35
C ASP A 273 3.90 -14.85 6.54
N ILE A 274 4.07 -14.55 5.25
CA ILE A 274 5.21 -15.03 4.46
C ILE A 274 6.30 -13.97 4.26
N GLN A 275 6.09 -12.73 4.73
CA GLN A 275 6.95 -11.57 4.45
C GLN A 275 8.41 -11.85 4.77
N PHE A 276 8.72 -12.34 5.97
CA PHE A 276 10.09 -12.61 6.40
C PHE A 276 10.79 -13.59 5.46
N ALA A 277 10.16 -14.74 5.21
CA ALA A 277 10.73 -15.79 4.37
C ALA A 277 10.99 -15.29 2.94
N VAL A 278 10.05 -14.53 2.37
CA VAL A 278 10.19 -13.95 1.02
C VAL A 278 11.32 -12.93 0.98
N CYS A 279 11.37 -12.01 1.95
CA CYS A 279 12.41 -10.97 2.02
C CYS A 279 13.81 -11.57 2.23
N LEU A 280 13.94 -12.63 3.03
CA LEU A 280 15.22 -13.33 3.20
C LEU A 280 15.69 -13.95 1.88
N CYS A 281 14.82 -14.70 1.19
CA CYS A 281 15.15 -15.30 -0.10
C CYS A 281 15.44 -14.27 -1.20
N ALA A 282 14.78 -13.10 -1.16
CA ALA A 282 14.97 -12.04 -2.16
C ALA A 282 16.38 -11.45 -2.17
N ARG A 283 17.15 -11.58 -1.07
CA ARG A 283 18.54 -11.10 -0.98
C ARG A 283 19.46 -11.74 -2.02
N TYR A 284 19.12 -12.96 -2.46
CA TYR A 284 19.94 -13.75 -3.37
C TYR A 284 19.53 -13.63 -4.85
N GLN A 285 18.63 -12.70 -5.20
CA GLN A 285 18.11 -12.54 -6.56
C GLN A 285 19.14 -12.14 -7.62
N ALA A 286 20.31 -11.67 -7.20
CA ALA A 286 21.43 -11.31 -8.08
C ALA A 286 22.23 -12.54 -8.52
N SER A 287 22.39 -13.53 -7.63
CA SER A 287 23.13 -14.77 -7.88
C SER A 287 22.47 -15.92 -7.11
N PRO A 288 21.31 -16.43 -7.58
CA PRO A 288 20.56 -17.46 -6.87
C PRO A 288 21.16 -18.85 -7.09
N ARG A 289 20.97 -19.72 -6.11
CA ARG A 289 21.52 -21.08 -6.05
C ARG A 289 20.42 -22.08 -5.78
N THR A 290 20.69 -23.37 -5.97
CA THR A 290 19.68 -24.42 -5.76
C THR A 290 19.14 -24.41 -4.31
N SER A 291 19.97 -24.12 -3.31
CA SER A 291 19.54 -23.91 -1.91
C SER A 291 18.49 -22.79 -1.76
N HIS A 292 18.75 -21.62 -2.37
CA HIS A 292 17.83 -20.49 -2.42
C HIS A 292 16.50 -20.87 -3.09
N ARG A 293 16.55 -21.55 -4.24
CA ARG A 293 15.36 -22.00 -4.95
C ARG A 293 14.54 -22.99 -4.12
N GLN A 294 15.19 -23.90 -3.38
CA GLN A 294 14.52 -24.82 -2.48
C GLN A 294 13.80 -24.08 -1.33
N ALA A 295 14.42 -23.04 -0.76
CA ALA A 295 13.77 -22.20 0.25
C ALA A 295 12.52 -21.50 -0.30
N VAL A 296 12.58 -20.95 -1.52
CA VAL A 296 11.41 -20.35 -2.19
C VAL A 296 10.33 -21.41 -2.47
N LYS A 297 10.70 -22.60 -2.95
CA LYS A 297 9.76 -23.72 -3.15
C LYS A 297 9.06 -24.12 -1.85
N ARG A 298 9.74 -24.03 -0.69
CA ARG A 298 9.09 -24.26 0.61
C ARG A 298 7.96 -23.25 0.88
N ILE A 299 8.16 -21.97 0.56
CA ILE A 299 7.12 -20.94 0.72
C ILE A 299 5.90 -21.30 -0.14
N PHE A 300 6.09 -21.73 -1.38
CA PHE A 300 4.99 -22.21 -2.23
C PHE A 300 4.30 -23.45 -1.64
N ARG A 301 5.03 -24.41 -1.07
CA ARG A 301 4.43 -25.56 -0.38
C ARG A 301 3.57 -25.15 0.82
N TYR A 302 3.94 -24.07 1.51
CA TYR A 302 3.12 -23.46 2.55
C TYR A 302 1.85 -22.79 2.00
N LEU A 303 1.98 -22.08 0.88
CA LEU A 303 0.82 -21.49 0.19
C LEU A 303 -0.15 -22.56 -0.34
N LYS A 304 0.36 -23.70 -0.81
CA LYS A 304 -0.47 -24.87 -1.18
C LYS A 304 -1.26 -25.40 0.01
N PHE A 305 -0.67 -25.42 1.21
CA PHE A 305 -1.37 -25.81 2.44
C PHE A 305 -2.40 -24.75 2.88
N THR A 306 -2.20 -23.49 2.50
CA THR A 306 -2.97 -22.34 3.00
C THR A 306 -3.50 -21.41 1.89
N PRO A 307 -4.17 -21.92 0.83
CA PRO A 307 -4.50 -21.11 -0.34
C PRO A 307 -5.60 -20.07 -0.06
N GLU A 308 -6.43 -20.35 0.94
CA GLU A 308 -7.58 -19.50 1.28
C GLU A 308 -7.25 -18.40 2.28
N LEU A 309 -6.08 -18.39 2.92
CA LEU A 309 -5.78 -17.41 3.97
C LEU A 309 -5.72 -15.98 3.42
N GLY A 310 -6.15 -15.03 4.25
CA GLY A 310 -6.12 -13.60 4.00
C GLY A 310 -6.25 -12.81 5.29
N LEU A 311 -6.17 -11.48 5.19
CA LEU A 311 -6.31 -10.58 6.32
C LEU A 311 -7.77 -10.40 6.72
N TRP A 312 -8.04 -10.47 8.02
CA TRP A 312 -9.35 -10.20 8.61
C TRP A 312 -9.33 -8.94 9.47
N TYR A 313 -10.11 -7.94 9.07
CA TYR A 313 -10.38 -6.73 9.83
C TYR A 313 -11.75 -6.86 10.48
N SER A 314 -11.82 -7.04 11.80
CA SER A 314 -13.10 -7.25 12.48
C SER A 314 -13.81 -5.93 12.79
N SER A 315 -15.13 -5.90 12.65
CA SER A 315 -15.95 -4.75 13.05
C SER A 315 -16.01 -4.55 14.57
N GLY A 316 -15.85 -5.63 15.36
CA GLY A 316 -15.78 -5.56 16.82
C GLY A 316 -14.41 -5.14 17.37
N SER A 317 -13.44 -4.79 16.52
CA SER A 317 -12.13 -4.34 16.98
C SER A 317 -12.14 -2.84 17.25
N PHE A 318 -11.60 -2.47 18.41
CA PHE A 318 -11.27 -1.09 18.71
C PHE A 318 -10.05 -0.63 17.90
N LEU A 319 -10.05 0.63 17.47
CA LEU A 319 -8.91 1.25 16.82
C LEU A 319 -7.91 1.67 17.89
N PHE A 320 -6.86 0.86 18.06
CA PHE A 320 -5.69 1.17 18.88
C PHE A 320 -4.44 1.01 18.05
N LEU A 321 -3.51 1.96 18.19
CA LEU A 321 -2.18 1.84 17.61
C LEU A 321 -1.21 1.30 18.66
N ARG A 322 -0.46 0.26 18.29
CA ARG A 322 0.59 -0.34 19.12
C ARG A 322 1.74 -0.78 18.24
N GLY A 323 2.97 -0.54 18.70
CA GLY A 323 4.19 -1.01 18.05
C GLY A 323 4.67 -2.32 18.65
N PHE A 324 5.34 -3.15 17.86
CA PHE A 324 6.09 -4.31 18.35
C PHE A 324 7.51 -4.17 17.84
N SER A 325 8.49 -4.35 18.73
CA SER A 325 9.90 -4.33 18.36
C SER A 325 10.60 -5.54 18.93
N ASP A 326 11.24 -6.28 18.04
CA ASP A 326 12.23 -7.33 18.35
C ASP A 326 13.59 -6.83 17.84
N ALA A 327 14.65 -7.12 18.57
CA ALA A 327 16.02 -6.76 18.24
C ALA A 327 16.84 -8.05 18.14
N ASP A 328 16.65 -8.81 17.04
CA ASP A 328 17.48 -9.98 16.78
C ASP A 328 18.89 -9.53 16.39
N HIS A 329 19.88 -9.99 17.16
CA HIS A 329 21.29 -9.61 17.10
C HIS A 329 21.97 -10.02 15.77
N ALA A 330 21.40 -11.00 15.06
CA ALA A 330 21.98 -11.56 13.83
C ALA A 330 21.41 -10.97 12.52
N GLY A 331 20.27 -10.27 12.55
CA GLY A 331 19.48 -10.00 11.34
C GLY A 331 19.62 -8.62 10.70
N CYS A 332 20.01 -7.58 11.45
CA CYS A 332 20.10 -6.22 10.90
C CYS A 332 20.95 -5.28 11.79
N ARG A 333 22.18 -4.95 11.36
CA ARG A 333 23.04 -3.97 12.04
C ARG A 333 22.66 -2.50 11.78
N ILE A 334 21.58 -2.20 11.05
CA ILE A 334 21.24 -0.86 10.52
C ILE A 334 19.69 -0.75 10.50
N ASP A 335 18.94 0.01 11.30
CA ASP A 335 18.73 1.48 11.31
C ASP A 335 17.54 1.84 12.23
N ARG A 336 17.36 3.13 12.54
CA ARG A 336 16.25 3.80 13.26
C ARG A 336 14.81 3.54 12.73
N LYS A 337 14.65 2.70 11.70
CA LYS A 337 13.45 2.57 10.85
C LYS A 337 12.19 2.11 11.59
N ASN A 338 12.29 1.28 12.63
CA ASN A 338 11.09 0.69 13.26
C ASN A 338 10.25 1.73 14.03
N LEU A 339 10.90 2.55 14.87
CA LEU A 339 10.20 3.62 15.61
C LEU A 339 9.79 4.76 14.67
N SER A 340 10.62 5.11 13.68
CA SER A 340 10.23 6.09 12.64
C SER A 340 8.97 5.64 11.88
N CYS A 341 8.88 4.36 11.51
CA CYS A 341 7.69 3.80 10.86
C CYS A 341 6.45 3.88 11.76
N LEU A 342 6.58 3.56 13.06
CA LEU A 342 5.47 3.69 14.02
C LEU A 342 4.97 5.13 14.12
N LEU A 343 5.88 6.11 14.19
CA LEU A 343 5.53 7.53 14.26
C LEU A 343 4.88 8.03 12.96
N VAL A 344 5.33 7.55 11.80
CA VAL A 344 4.67 7.84 10.51
C VAL A 344 3.25 7.25 10.47
N LEU A 345 3.05 6.04 10.98
CA LEU A 345 1.72 5.43 11.09
C LEU A 345 0.82 6.18 12.08
N LEU A 346 1.37 6.65 13.20
CA LEU A 346 0.68 7.52 14.16
C LEU A 346 0.19 8.79 13.47
N GLN A 347 1.08 9.51 12.81
CA GLN A 347 0.70 10.75 12.15
C GLN A 347 -0.28 10.49 10.98
N ALA A 348 -0.11 9.41 10.21
CA ALA A 348 -1.08 9.03 9.17
C ALA A 348 -2.47 8.70 9.74
N SER A 349 -2.54 8.11 10.94
CA SER A 349 -3.82 7.82 11.59
C SER A 349 -4.60 9.09 11.97
N TYR A 350 -3.90 10.22 12.18
CA TYR A 350 -4.53 11.49 12.49
C TYR A 350 -5.36 12.05 11.33
N ASP A 351 -5.00 11.69 10.11
CA ASP A 351 -5.75 12.05 8.89
C ASP A 351 -7.08 11.31 8.80
N PHE A 352 -7.26 10.23 9.57
CA PHE A 352 -8.53 9.51 9.74
C PHE A 352 -9.35 10.02 10.94
N GLY A 353 -8.93 11.14 11.55
CA GLY A 353 -9.57 11.69 12.75
C GLY A 353 -9.29 10.88 14.02
N LEU A 354 -8.37 9.91 13.97
CA LEU A 354 -7.94 9.18 15.16
C LEU A 354 -6.97 10.05 15.94
N ARG A 355 -7.08 10.02 17.27
CA ARG A 355 -6.11 10.65 18.15
C ARG A 355 -5.74 9.62 19.19
N PHE A 356 -4.43 9.45 19.37
CA PHE A 356 -3.89 8.52 20.32
C PHE A 356 -3.04 9.31 21.31
N GLY A 357 -3.09 8.90 22.57
CA GLY A 357 -2.13 9.37 23.55
C GLY A 357 -0.79 8.65 23.35
N LYS A 358 -0.14 8.36 24.47
CA LYS A 358 1.12 7.62 24.52
C LYS A 358 0.98 6.25 23.84
N ILE A 359 1.77 5.98 22.80
CA ILE A 359 1.65 4.73 22.01
C ILE A 359 2.42 3.59 22.68
N PRO A 360 1.78 2.46 23.03
CA PRO A 360 2.50 1.31 23.57
C PRO A 360 3.41 0.69 22.50
N LEU A 361 4.72 0.69 22.78
CA LEU A 361 5.74 -0.05 22.06
C LEU A 361 6.12 -1.29 22.87
N LEU A 362 5.68 -2.44 22.39
CA LEU A 362 5.86 -3.72 23.04
C LEU A 362 7.23 -4.32 22.73
N VAL A 363 8.00 -4.60 23.79
CA VAL A 363 9.37 -5.11 23.74
C VAL A 363 9.49 -6.29 24.70
N ASP A 364 10.18 -7.35 24.31
CA ASP A 364 10.38 -8.55 25.12
C ASP A 364 11.66 -8.50 25.97
N SER A 365 12.60 -7.61 25.64
CA SER A 365 13.79 -7.33 26.45
C SER A 365 13.50 -6.36 27.61
N THR A 366 13.40 -6.91 28.83
CA THR A 366 13.26 -6.12 30.07
C THR A 366 14.48 -5.22 30.34
N SER A 367 15.68 -5.64 29.93
CA SER A 367 16.90 -4.84 30.03
C SER A 367 16.83 -3.61 29.12
N THR A 368 16.33 -3.76 27.90
CA THR A 368 16.11 -2.63 26.97
C THR A 368 15.13 -1.62 27.57
N ILE A 369 14.04 -2.08 28.19
CA ILE A 369 13.06 -1.21 28.85
C ILE A 369 13.71 -0.48 30.03
N SER A 370 14.46 -1.18 30.88
CA SER A 370 15.11 -0.60 32.04
C SER A 370 16.13 0.48 31.66
N VAL A 371 16.96 0.22 30.65
CA VAL A 371 17.95 1.17 30.13
C VAL A 371 17.29 2.41 29.52
N ALA A 372 16.16 2.24 28.82
CA ALA A 372 15.46 3.36 28.21
C ALA A 372 14.70 4.23 29.25
N LYS A 373 14.22 3.65 30.35
CA LYS A 373 13.46 4.37 31.39
C LYS A 373 14.34 4.99 32.49
N ASN A 374 15.54 4.47 32.76
CA ASN A 374 16.37 4.90 33.89
C ASN A 374 17.80 5.32 33.47
N PRO A 375 18.16 6.62 33.55
CA PRO A 375 19.46 7.14 33.12
C PRO A 375 20.62 6.91 34.11
N VAL A 376 20.39 6.33 35.30
CA VAL A 376 21.39 6.29 36.39
C VAL A 376 22.34 5.07 36.33
N LEU A 377 22.07 4.04 35.51
CA LEU A 377 22.87 2.80 35.43
C LEU A 377 24.22 2.95 34.67
N HIS A 378 24.73 4.18 34.48
CA HIS A 378 25.68 4.54 33.41
C HIS A 378 27.18 4.39 33.70
N SER A 379 27.63 3.86 34.85
CA SER A 379 29.08 3.77 35.10
C SER A 379 29.80 2.69 34.28
N ARG A 380 29.09 1.70 33.69
CA ARG A 380 29.70 0.58 32.94
C ARG A 380 29.35 0.48 31.45
N THR A 381 28.53 1.37 30.89
CA THR A 381 28.01 1.23 29.51
C THR A 381 28.25 2.51 28.69
N LYS A 382 29.52 2.89 28.50
CA LYS A 382 29.91 4.12 27.76
C LYS A 382 29.67 4.05 26.23
N HIS A 383 29.28 2.89 25.69
CA HIS A 383 29.02 2.67 24.26
C HIS A 383 27.54 2.41 23.96
N ILE A 384 26.62 3.07 24.68
CA ILE A 384 25.19 2.93 24.39
C ILE A 384 24.91 3.61 23.03
N ASP A 385 24.56 2.75 22.07
CA ASP A 385 24.28 3.04 20.67
C ASP A 385 23.23 4.17 20.52
N VAL A 386 23.32 4.99 19.46
CA VAL A 386 22.44 6.15 19.17
C VAL A 386 20.95 5.79 19.20
N ARG A 387 20.62 4.51 19.03
CA ARG A 387 19.26 3.94 19.09
C ARG A 387 18.58 4.14 20.45
N PHE A 388 19.33 4.01 21.55
CA PHE A 388 18.76 4.15 22.90
C PHE A 388 18.43 5.60 23.22
N HIS A 389 19.23 6.55 22.74
CA HIS A 389 18.92 7.97 22.82
C HIS A 389 17.62 8.29 22.08
N PHE A 390 17.46 7.79 20.85
CA PHE A 390 16.24 8.00 20.08
C PHE A 390 14.97 7.42 20.75
N LEU A 391 15.06 6.21 21.29
CA LEU A 391 13.95 5.57 22.01
C LEU A 391 13.58 6.34 23.28
N ARG A 392 14.60 6.79 24.03
CA ARG A 392 14.44 7.57 25.25
C ARG A 392 13.84 8.93 24.97
N ASP A 393 14.33 9.66 23.98
CA ASP A 393 13.82 10.98 23.63
C ASP A 393 12.30 10.94 23.34
N HIS A 394 11.84 9.92 22.60
CA HIS A 394 10.41 9.72 22.32
C HIS A 394 9.61 9.20 23.52
N TYR A 395 10.23 8.47 24.44
CA TYR A 395 9.60 8.11 25.71
C TYR A 395 9.40 9.33 26.62
N GLU A 396 10.42 10.18 26.74
CA GLU A 396 10.40 11.42 27.54
C GLU A 396 9.45 12.47 26.95
N LYS A 397 9.34 12.54 25.62
CA LYS A 397 8.38 13.40 24.89
C LYS A 397 6.93 12.91 24.95
N TRP A 398 6.65 11.80 25.63
CA TRP A 398 5.33 11.17 25.71
C TRP A 398 4.77 10.63 24.38
N ASP A 399 5.63 10.41 23.38
CA ASP A 399 5.21 9.84 22.09
C ASP A 399 4.94 8.33 22.23
N ILE A 400 5.75 7.62 23.03
CA ILE A 400 5.67 6.17 23.20
C ILE A 400 5.75 5.72 24.67
N ASP A 401 5.13 4.59 24.99
CA ASP A 401 5.31 3.87 26.25
C ASP A 401 5.97 2.52 26.02
N LEU A 402 7.04 2.24 26.75
CA LEU A 402 7.73 0.96 26.66
C LEU A 402 7.04 -0.04 27.58
N VAL A 403 6.44 -1.07 26.97
CA VAL A 403 5.66 -2.10 27.67
C VAL A 403 6.28 -3.46 27.40
N HIS A 404 6.44 -4.27 28.45
CA HIS A 404 6.94 -5.62 28.28
C HIS A 404 5.90 -6.52 27.59
N VAL A 405 6.34 -7.38 26.68
CA VAL A 405 5.52 -8.46 26.10
C VAL A 405 6.27 -9.78 26.21
N ALA A 406 5.57 -10.84 26.62
CA ALA A 406 6.16 -12.18 26.60
C ALA A 406 6.56 -12.58 25.16
N SER A 407 7.70 -13.25 24.99
CA SER A 407 8.23 -13.64 23.66
C SER A 407 7.21 -14.44 22.84
N GLU A 408 6.40 -15.28 23.49
CA GLU A 408 5.32 -16.02 22.82
C GLU A 408 4.23 -15.14 22.17
N ASN A 409 4.12 -13.89 22.62
CA ASN A 409 3.19 -12.87 22.15
C ASN A 409 3.88 -11.74 21.36
N GLN A 410 5.19 -11.83 21.16
CA GLN A 410 5.97 -10.87 20.38
C GLN A 410 5.60 -11.01 18.90
N LEU A 411 4.79 -10.09 18.39
CA LEU A 411 4.34 -10.13 17.01
C LEU A 411 5.46 -9.86 16.01
N ALA A 412 6.49 -9.11 16.41
CA ALA A 412 7.63 -8.81 15.56
C ALA A 412 8.39 -10.08 15.14
N ASP A 413 8.38 -11.14 15.97
CA ASP A 413 9.08 -12.40 15.72
C ASP A 413 8.75 -13.04 14.38
N ILE A 414 7.49 -12.98 13.95
CA ILE A 414 7.06 -13.56 12.65
C ILE A 414 7.68 -12.82 11.45
N PHE A 415 8.19 -11.61 11.67
CA PHE A 415 8.82 -10.77 10.68
C PHE A 415 10.35 -10.73 10.77
N THR A 416 10.95 -11.27 11.85
CA THR A 416 12.40 -11.21 12.11
C THR A 416 13.09 -12.56 12.04
N LYS A 417 12.37 -13.66 12.30
CA LYS A 417 12.97 -15.00 12.35
C LYS A 417 12.00 -16.11 11.93
N PRO A 418 12.51 -17.28 11.52
CA PRO A 418 11.66 -18.46 11.35
C PRO A 418 11.13 -18.94 12.70
N LEU A 419 9.89 -19.43 12.71
CA LEU A 419 9.22 -19.88 13.92
C LEU A 419 8.78 -21.33 13.82
N GLU A 420 8.78 -22.02 14.96
CA GLU A 420 8.15 -23.32 15.08
C GLU A 420 6.65 -23.24 14.78
N PHE A 421 6.08 -24.36 14.34
CA PHE A 421 4.69 -24.41 13.88
C PHE A 421 3.68 -23.81 14.89
N GLY A 422 3.79 -24.15 16.17
CA GLY A 422 2.89 -23.65 17.22
C GLY A 422 2.95 -22.12 17.35
N GLY A 423 4.17 -21.56 17.47
CA GLY A 423 4.37 -20.11 17.56
C GLY A 423 3.93 -19.38 16.29
N PHE A 424 4.29 -19.90 15.12
CA PHE A 424 3.91 -19.34 13.82
C PHE A 424 2.39 -19.26 13.65
N VAL A 425 1.67 -20.35 13.89
CA VAL A 425 0.21 -20.39 13.77
C VAL A 425 -0.47 -19.46 14.77
N ARG A 426 0.06 -19.38 16.00
CA ARG A 426 -0.46 -18.49 17.04
C ARG A 426 -0.35 -17.03 16.63
N LEU A 427 0.85 -16.56 16.27
CA LEU A 427 1.08 -15.17 15.86
C LEU A 427 0.32 -14.83 14.58
N ARG A 428 0.36 -15.71 13.57
CA ARG A 428 -0.38 -15.55 12.31
C ARG A 428 -1.89 -15.38 12.54
N GLY A 429 -2.48 -16.27 13.33
CA GLY A 429 -3.94 -16.32 13.49
C GLY A 429 -4.48 -15.32 14.51
N TYR A 430 -3.90 -15.28 15.72
CA TYR A 430 -4.45 -14.49 16.82
C TYR A 430 -4.04 -13.02 16.78
N ARG A 431 -2.80 -12.74 16.35
CA ARG A 431 -2.23 -11.39 16.35
C ARG A 431 -2.29 -10.73 14.98
N LEU A 432 -1.78 -11.36 13.91
CA LEU A 432 -1.84 -10.82 12.55
C LEU A 432 -3.21 -10.91 11.89
N LYS A 433 -4.10 -11.77 12.40
CA LYS A 433 -5.42 -12.05 11.80
C LYS A 433 -5.35 -12.54 10.36
N VAL A 434 -4.31 -13.29 10.01
CA VAL A 434 -4.24 -14.01 8.73
C VAL A 434 -4.92 -15.37 8.90
N LEU A 435 -6.17 -15.44 8.45
CA LEU A 435 -7.12 -16.52 8.74
C LEU A 435 -7.91 -16.88 7.47
N ALA A 436 -8.54 -18.06 7.46
CA ALA A 436 -9.50 -18.42 6.42
C ALA A 436 -10.89 -17.88 6.78
N LEU A 437 -11.66 -17.46 5.77
CA LEU A 437 -12.99 -16.84 5.97
C LEU A 437 -13.99 -17.70 6.76
N HIS A 438 -13.94 -19.03 6.64
CA HIS A 438 -14.84 -19.93 7.39
C HIS A 438 -14.42 -20.08 8.87
N SER A 439 -13.13 -19.88 9.16
CA SER A 439 -12.59 -19.97 10.52
C SER A 439 -12.80 -18.68 11.32
N SER A 440 -12.95 -17.52 10.68
CA SER A 440 -13.27 -16.26 11.36
C SER A 440 -14.68 -16.28 11.98
N ARG A 441 -15.68 -16.77 11.24
CA ARG A 441 -17.08 -16.87 11.69
C ARG A 441 -17.28 -17.77 12.92
N ARG A 442 -16.57 -18.91 13.00
CA ARG A 442 -16.68 -19.85 14.14
C ARG A 442 -15.88 -19.41 15.37
N ARG A 443 -14.71 -18.78 15.20
CA ARG A 443 -13.84 -18.40 16.32
C ARG A 443 -14.26 -17.10 17.02
N LEU A 444 -14.91 -16.17 16.31
CA LEU A 444 -15.42 -14.92 16.91
C LEU A 444 -16.62 -15.17 17.85
N ARG A 445 -17.41 -16.23 17.63
CA ARG A 445 -18.48 -16.63 18.55
C ARG A 445 -17.98 -17.32 19.82
N ALA A 446 -16.76 -17.84 19.82
CA ALA A 446 -16.24 -18.66 20.92
C ALA A 446 -15.54 -17.84 22.02
N ASN A 447 -15.00 -16.65 21.72
CA ASN A 447 -14.25 -15.85 22.69
C ASN A 447 -14.66 -14.38 22.62
N GLY A 448 -15.51 -13.96 23.57
CA GLY A 448 -15.87 -12.55 23.80
C GLY A 448 -14.69 -11.70 24.32
N PRO A 449 -14.90 -10.39 24.56
CA PRO A 449 -13.83 -9.40 24.75
C PRO A 449 -13.05 -9.48 26.07
N ALA A 450 -13.28 -10.49 26.91
CA ALA A 450 -12.94 -10.41 28.34
C ALA A 450 -11.60 -11.04 28.76
N SER A 451 -10.77 -11.59 27.86
CA SER A 451 -9.59 -12.39 28.30
C SER A 451 -8.20 -11.87 27.90
N LEU A 452 -8.06 -10.58 27.58
CA LEU A 452 -6.74 -10.00 27.20
C LEU A 452 -6.37 -8.70 27.94
N LEU A 453 -6.97 -8.43 29.10
CA LEU A 453 -6.61 -7.32 29.99
C LEU A 453 -6.08 -7.78 31.37
N SER A 454 -5.35 -8.90 31.41
CA SER A 454 -4.54 -9.29 32.57
C SER A 454 -3.12 -9.60 32.15
#